data_AF-O18617-F1
#
_entry.id   AF-O18617-F1
#
_cell.length_a   1.000
_cell.length_b   1.000
_cell.length_c   1.000
_cell.angle_alpha   90.00
_cell.angle_beta   90.00
_cell.angle_gamma   90.00
#
_symmetry.space_group_name_H-M   'P 1'
#
loop_
_entity.id
_entity.type
_entity.pdbx_description
1 polymer ?
#
loop_
_entity_poly.entity_id
_entity_poly.type
_entity_poly.pdbx_seq_one_letter_code
_entity_poly.pdbx_strand_id
1 'polypeptide(L)' 'EGCKSFFKRSVRRNLTYTCRANRNCPIDQHHRNQCQYCR' A
#
# COMPACT_ATOMS: atom_id res chain seq x y z
N GLU A 1 4.12 -9.63 -9.34
CA GLU A 1 2.98 -8.95 -10.01
C GLU A 1 2.15 -8.00 -9.13
N GLY A 2 1.70 -8.38 -7.93
CA GLY A 2 0.72 -7.59 -7.17
C GLY A 2 1.12 -6.16 -6.75
N CYS A 3 2.40 -5.90 -6.45
CA CYS A 3 2.87 -4.57 -6.02
C CYS A 3 3.13 -3.62 -7.19
N LYS A 4 3.55 -4.13 -8.36
CA LYS A 4 3.72 -3.35 -9.60
C LYS A 4 2.39 -2.74 -10.06
N SER A 5 1.33 -3.55 -10.06
CA SER A 5 -0.01 -3.09 -10.40
C SER A 5 -0.61 -2.15 -9.34
N PHE A 6 -0.25 -2.33 -8.07
CA PHE A 6 -0.63 -1.41 -7.00
C PHE A 6 -0.04 -0.02 -7.27
N PHE A 7 1.28 0.09 -7.42
CA PHE A 7 1.97 1.36 -7.70
C PHE A 7 1.40 2.07 -8.94
N LYS A 8 1.23 1.35 -10.06
CA LYS A 8 0.64 1.91 -11.29
C LYS A 8 -0.73 2.54 -11.07
N ARG A 9 -1.59 1.92 -10.24
CA ARG A 9 -2.93 2.46 -9.93
C ARG A 9 -2.84 3.67 -9.02
N SER A 10 -1.98 3.63 -8.00
CA SER A 10 -1.79 4.73 -7.06
C SER A 10 -1.35 6.01 -7.78
N VAL A 11 -0.38 5.90 -8.69
CA VAL A 11 0.12 7.04 -9.49
C VAL A 11 -0.96 7.53 -10.47
N ARG A 12 -1.55 6.64 -11.28
CA ARG A 12 -2.53 7.04 -12.31
C ARG A 12 -3.77 7.73 -11.75
N ARG A 13 -4.19 7.35 -10.55
CA ARG A 13 -5.38 7.91 -9.89
C ARG A 13 -5.03 8.97 -8.84
N ASN A 14 -3.75 9.33 -8.72
CA ASN A 14 -3.23 10.25 -7.71
C ASN A 14 -3.77 9.94 -6.30
N LEU A 15 -3.76 8.66 -5.91
CA LEU A 15 -4.35 8.23 -4.64
C LEU A 15 -3.39 8.57 -3.50
N THR A 16 -3.88 9.30 -2.51
CA THR A 16 -3.18 9.51 -1.24
C THR A 16 -3.72 8.52 -0.22
N TYR A 17 -2.85 7.64 0.28
CA TYR A 17 -3.20 6.73 1.36
C TYR A 17 -2.87 7.37 2.71
N THR A 18 -3.53 6.92 3.76
CA THR A 18 -3.21 7.30 5.15
C THR A 18 -2.99 6.03 5.96
N CYS A 19 -1.89 5.98 6.71
CA CYS A 19 -1.69 4.90 7.67
C CYS A 19 -2.56 5.13 8.90
N ARG A 20 -3.22 4.08 9.38
CA ARG A 20 -3.99 4.12 10.64
C ARG A 20 -3.15 3.84 11.89
N ALA A 21 -1.86 3.54 11.70
CA ALA A 21 -0.89 3.22 12.74
C ALA A 21 0.34 4.13 12.60
N ASN A 22 1.50 3.69 13.10
CA ASN A 22 2.73 4.47 13.14
C ASN A 22 3.51 4.48 11.81
N ARG A 23 2.85 4.29 10.67
CA ARG A 23 3.48 4.24 9.33
C ARG A 23 4.55 3.17 9.15
N ASN A 24 4.65 2.20 10.07
CA ASN A 24 5.66 1.16 10.08
C ASN A 24 5.04 -0.25 10.09
N CYS A 25 3.96 -0.45 9.31
CA CYS A 25 3.25 -1.71 9.25
C CYS A 25 4.12 -2.81 8.60
N PRO A 26 4.15 -4.04 9.13
CA PRO A 26 4.82 -5.16 8.48
C PRO A 26 4.10 -5.52 7.16
N ILE A 27 4.85 -5.65 6.06
CA ILE A 27 4.32 -5.92 4.72
C ILE A 27 4.75 -7.31 4.27
N ASP A 28 3.98 -8.32 4.67
CA ASP A 28 4.18 -9.71 4.25
C ASP A 28 3.22 -10.09 3.12
N GLN A 29 3.44 -11.25 2.49
CA GLN A 29 2.59 -11.72 1.39
C GLN A 29 1.09 -11.78 1.75
N HIS A 30 0.78 -12.15 2.99
CA HIS A 30 -0.60 -12.28 3.50
C HIS A 30 -1.18 -10.94 3.98
N HIS A 31 -0.34 -10.05 4.52
CA HIS A 31 -0.79 -8.83 5.22
C HIS A 31 -0.56 -7.52 4.46
N ARG A 32 0.12 -7.56 3.31
CA ARG A 32 0.41 -6.37 2.48
C ARG A 32 -0.81 -5.53 2.09
N ASN A 33 -2.03 -6.07 2.17
CA ASN A 33 -3.25 -5.32 1.87
C ASN A 33 -3.84 -4.59 3.09
N GLN A 34 -3.33 -4.80 4.30
CA GLN A 34 -3.85 -4.19 5.54
C GLN A 34 -3.62 -2.68 5.60
N CYS A 35 -2.50 -2.20 5.05
CA CYS A 35 -2.18 -0.79 5.01
C CYS A 35 -1.68 -0.39 3.63
N GLN A 36 -2.54 0.27 2.85
CA GLN A 36 -2.17 0.77 1.52
C GLN A 36 -1.11 1.87 1.57
N TYR A 37 -0.96 2.55 2.72
CA TYR A 37 0.08 3.56 2.88
C TYR A 37 1.47 2.95 3.05
N CYS A 38 1.59 1.88 3.83
CA CYS A 38 2.87 1.22 4.10
C CYS A 38 3.25 0.19 3.04
N ARG A 39 2.26 -0.29 2.27
CA ARG A 39 2.46 -1.18 1.13
C ARG A 39 3.07 -0.45 -0.05
#